data_AF-A0A7C5LBN9-F1
#
_entry.id   AF-A0A7C5LBN9-F1
#
_cell.length_a   1.000
_cell.length_b   1.000
_cell.length_c   1.000
_cell.angle_alpha   90.00
_cell.angle_beta   90.00
_cell.angle_gamma   90.00
#
_symmetry.space_group_name_H-M   'P 1'
#
loop_
_entity.id
_entity.type
_entity.pdbx_description
1 polymer ?
#
loop_
_entity_poly.entity_id
_entity_poly.type
_entity_poly.pdbx_seq_one_letter_code
_entity_poly.pdbx_strand_id
1 'polypeptide(L)'
;MDIGQLVGTIKFPRLDVFMPELAVLVTAFTVFTLDLLLPSAPKRKVLPGVTAIGFIVALMLTGVSGRLSGDTFYGSFTGDPLGTLVKIFEIS
;
A
#
# COMPACT_ATOMS: atom_id res chain seq x y z
N MET A 1 2.22 -37.66 -2.58
CA MET A 1 2.13 -36.27 -2.09
C MET A 1 0.91 -35.66 -2.73
N ASP A 2 -0.07 -35.29 -1.91
CA ASP A 2 -1.41 -34.94 -2.36
C ASP A 2 -1.47 -33.46 -2.74
N ILE A 3 -1.89 -33.15 -3.97
CA ILE A 3 -1.95 -31.78 -4.50
C ILE A 3 -2.95 -30.94 -3.67
N GLY A 4 -3.88 -31.60 -2.96
CA GLY A 4 -4.81 -30.96 -2.02
C GLY A 4 -4.14 -30.30 -0.79
N GLN A 5 -2.92 -30.67 -0.39
CA GLN A 5 -2.19 -29.98 0.69
C GLN A 5 -1.50 -28.69 0.24
N LEU A 6 -1.18 -28.56 -1.06
CA LEU A 6 -0.68 -27.32 -1.66
C LEU A 6 -1.82 -26.31 -1.92
N VAL A 7 -3.04 -26.81 -2.13
CA VAL A 7 -4.26 -26.01 -2.37
C VAL A 7 -5.05 -25.75 -1.06
N GLY A 8 -4.65 -26.39 0.04
CA GLY A 8 -5.47 -26.59 1.25
C GLY A 8 -5.64 -25.43 2.22
N THR A 9 -5.12 -24.24 1.93
CA THR A 9 -5.48 -23.06 2.75
C THR A 9 -5.43 -21.79 1.90
N ILE A 10 -6.33 -21.64 0.93
CA ILE A 10 -6.62 -20.32 0.37
C ILE A 10 -7.28 -19.49 1.48
N LYS A 11 -6.47 -19.03 2.44
CA LYS A 11 -6.89 -18.06 3.44
C LYS A 11 -6.98 -16.73 2.71
N PHE A 12 -8.12 -16.06 2.85
CA PHE A 12 -8.24 -14.70 2.37
C PHE A 12 -7.08 -13.88 2.95
N PRO A 13 -6.27 -13.21 2.09
CA PRO A 13 -5.14 -12.44 2.56
C PRO A 13 -5.65 -11.32 3.46
N ARG A 14 -4.95 -11.12 4.57
CA ARG A 14 -5.17 -10.03 5.51
C ARG A 14 -4.70 -8.72 4.86
N LEU A 15 -5.60 -8.10 4.10
CA LEU A 15 -5.33 -6.84 3.39
C LEU A 15 -5.22 -5.64 4.34
N ASP A 16 -5.71 -5.78 5.57
CA ASP A 16 -5.60 -4.80 6.65
C ASP A 16 -4.13 -4.47 6.97
N VAL A 17 -3.25 -5.46 6.90
CA VAL A 17 -1.79 -5.30 7.14
C VAL A 17 -1.07 -4.69 5.92
N PHE A 18 -1.70 -4.72 4.74
CA PHE A 18 -1.16 -4.24 3.45
C PHE A 18 -1.81 -2.92 3.00
N MET A 19 -2.60 -2.28 3.86
CA MET A 19 -3.30 -1.04 3.52
C MET A 19 -2.40 0.13 3.12
N PRO A 20 -1.25 0.37 3.77
CA PRO A 20 -0.35 1.45 3.37
C PRO A 20 0.12 1.31 1.92
N GLU A 21 0.53 0.10 1.54
CA GLU A 21 1.03 -0.22 0.20
C GLU A 21 -0.08 -0.08 -0.84
N LEU A 22 -1.29 -0.54 -0.50
CA LEU A 22 -2.45 -0.38 -1.36
C LEU A 22 -2.79 1.10 -1.59
N ALA A 23 -2.66 1.95 -0.57
CA ALA A 23 -2.86 3.39 -0.72
C ALA A 23 -1.81 4.04 -1.63
N VAL A 24 -0.53 3.64 -1.51
CA VAL A 24 0.54 4.10 -2.42
C VAL A 24 0.26 3.65 -3.86
N LEU A 25 -0.14 2.39 -4.06
CA LEU A 25 -0.47 1.85 -5.38
C LEU A 25 -1.63 2.61 -6.05
N VAL A 26 -2.71 2.85 -5.30
CA VAL A 26 -3.87 3.61 -5.78
C VAL A 26 -3.47 5.06 -6.09
N THR A 27 -2.63 5.67 -5.26
CA THR A 27 -2.12 7.02 -5.49
C THR A 27 -1.32 7.07 -6.79
N ALA A 28 -0.37 6.16 -6.98
CA ALA A 28 0.44 6.08 -8.19
C ALA A 28 -0.42 5.88 -9.45
N PHE A 29 -1.40 4.97 -9.38
CA PHE A 29 -2.34 4.75 -10.48
C PHE A 29 -3.18 5.99 -10.79
N THR A 30 -3.64 6.70 -9.75
CA THR A 30 -4.43 7.93 -9.90
C THR A 30 -3.59 9.05 -10.51
N VAL A 31 -2.36 9.26 -10.02
CA VAL A 31 -1.41 10.24 -10.55
C VAL A 31 -1.10 9.94 -12.02
N PHE A 32 -0.84 8.68 -12.36
CA PHE A 32 -0.59 8.26 -13.73
C PHE A 32 -1.81 8.51 -14.65
N THR A 33 -3.00 8.18 -14.17
CA THR A 33 -4.25 8.41 -14.91
C THR A 33 -4.51 9.91 -15.13
N LEU A 34 -4.30 10.73 -14.10
CA LEU A 34 -4.42 12.18 -14.19
C LEU A 34 -3.34 12.77 -15.11
N ASP A 35 -2.15 12.20 -15.14
CA ASP A 35 -1.09 12.62 -16.05
C ASP A 35 -1.48 12.42 -17.52
N LEU A 36 -2.16 11.32 -17.84
CA LEU A 36 -2.66 11.04 -19.19
C LEU A 36 -3.83 11.94 -19.61
N LEU A 37 -4.70 12.31 -18.66
CA LEU A 37 -5.95 13.02 -18.96
C LEU A 37 -5.83 14.55 -18.86
N LEU A 38 -4.93 15.08 -18.03
CA LEU A 38 -4.85 16.51 -17.77
C LEU A 38 -3.95 17.26 -18.76
N PRO A 39 -4.39 18.42 -19.27
CA PRO A 39 -3.53 19.32 -20.03
C PRO A 39 -2.42 19.90 -19.14
N SER A 40 -1.33 20.37 -19.77
CA SER A 40 -0.08 20.75 -19.08
C SER A 40 -0.25 21.85 -18.01
N ALA A 41 -1.23 22.74 -18.15
CA ALA A 41 -1.46 23.85 -17.24
C ALA A 41 -1.96 23.43 -15.84
N PRO A 42 -3.06 22.66 -15.68
CA PRO A 42 -3.48 22.16 -14.37
C PRO A 42 -2.54 21.09 -13.81
N LYS A 43 -1.87 20.32 -14.66
CA LYS A 43 -0.96 19.22 -14.29
C LYS A 43 0.08 19.63 -13.23
N ARG A 44 0.66 20.83 -13.37
CA ARG A 44 1.73 21.34 -12.48
C ARG A 44 1.27 21.60 -11.04
N LYS A 45 -0.03 21.76 -10.80
CA LYS A 45 -0.60 21.96 -9.45
C LYS A 45 -1.31 20.71 -8.93
N VAL A 46 -2.03 20.01 -9.80
CA VAL A 46 -2.87 18.87 -9.41
C VAL A 46 -2.02 17.65 -9.05
N LEU A 47 -1.02 17.29 -9.86
CA LEU A 47 -0.23 16.08 -9.60
C LEU A 47 0.51 16.15 -8.26
N PRO A 48 1.27 17.22 -7.92
CA PRO A 48 1.93 17.30 -6.62
C PRO A 48 0.94 17.27 -5.45
N GLY A 49 -0.23 17.89 -5.60
CA GLY A 49 -1.27 17.89 -4.58
C GLY A 49 -1.85 16.49 -4.31
N VAL A 50 -2.19 15.76 -5.37
CA VAL A 50 -2.71 14.38 -5.24
C VAL A 50 -1.65 13.46 -4.66
N THR A 51 -0.38 13.58 -5.11
CA THR A 51 0.73 12.81 -4.56
C THR A 51 0.96 13.09 -3.08
N ALA A 52 0.97 14.36 -2.67
CA ALA A 52 1.16 14.74 -1.28
C ALA A 52 0.03 14.21 -0.37
N ILE A 53 -1.23 14.34 -0.81
CA ILE A 53 -2.37 13.79 -0.08
C ILE A 53 -2.26 12.26 0.01
N GLY A 54 -1.93 11.59 -1.08
CA GLY A 54 -1.77 10.14 -1.11
C GLY A 54 -0.70 9.64 -0.15
N PHE A 55 0.46 10.31 -0.08
CA PHE A 55 1.52 9.96 0.87
C PHE A 55 1.14 10.24 2.33
N ILE A 56 0.44 11.35 2.61
CA ILE A 56 -0.08 11.62 3.97
C ILE A 56 -1.05 10.51 4.39
N VAL A 57 -1.95 10.08 3.49
CA VAL A 57 -2.87 8.97 3.75
C VAL A 57 -2.10 7.68 3.99
N ALA A 58 -1.10 7.37 3.17
CA ALA A 58 -0.27 6.18 3.35
C ALA A 58 0.47 6.19 4.71
N LEU A 59 1.04 7.32 5.13
CA LEU A 59 1.67 7.48 6.45
C LEU A 59 0.70 7.24 7.59
N MET A 60 -0.52 7.80 7.51
CA MET A 60 -1.55 7.58 8.53
C MET A 60 -1.93 6.09 8.62
N LEU A 61 -2.07 5.42 7.47
CA LEU A 61 -2.37 3.98 7.41
C LEU A 61 -1.22 3.13 7.95
N THR A 62 0.04 3.54 7.79
CA THR A 62 1.20 2.84 8.38
C THR A 62 1.10 2.82 9.91
N GLY A 63 0.66 3.91 10.53
CA GLY A 63 0.44 3.95 11.98
C GLY A 63 -0.67 3.03 12.47
N VAL A 64 -1.72 2.82 11.66
CA VAL A 64 -2.82 1.89 11.94
C VAL A 64 -2.37 0.45 11.73
N SER A 65 -1.72 0.17 10.59
CA SER A 65 -1.21 -1.15 10.24
C SER A 65 -0.09 -1.62 11.16
N GLY A 66 0.72 -0.72 11.72
CA GLY A 66 1.78 -1.06 12.68
C GLY A 66 1.25 -1.62 14.00
N ARG A 67 -0.03 -1.42 14.31
CA ARG A 67 -0.71 -2.05 15.47
C ARG A 67 -1.25 -3.45 15.14
N LEU A 68 -1.30 -3.81 13.86
CA LEU A 68 -1.80 -5.08 13.37
C LEU A 68 -0.62 -6.00 13.09
N SER A 69 -0.32 -6.88 14.04
CA SER A 69 0.68 -7.93 13.84
C SER A 69 0.09 -9.13 13.09
N GLY A 70 0.87 -9.69 12.18
CA GLY A 70 0.53 -10.94 11.49
C GLY A 70 1.05 -11.01 10.06
N ASP A 71 0.90 -12.20 9.49
CA ASP A 71 1.28 -12.50 8.12
C ASP A 71 0.09 -12.35 7.15
N THR A 72 0.39 -11.90 5.94
CA THR A 72 -0.52 -11.93 4.80
C THR A 72 0.20 -12.52 3.58
N PHE A 73 -0.57 -12.84 2.53
CA PHE A 73 -0.08 -13.52 1.33
C PHE A 73 0.77 -14.77 1.62
N TYR A 74 0.25 -15.69 2.45
CA TYR A 74 0.90 -16.97 2.76
C TYR A 74 2.30 -16.83 3.38
N GLY A 75 2.53 -15.78 4.18
CA GLY A 75 3.83 -15.50 4.80
C GLY A 75 4.80 -14.72 3.91
N SER A 76 4.34 -14.25 2.74
CA SER A 76 5.17 -13.39 1.86
C SER A 76 5.30 -11.97 2.39
N PHE A 77 4.40 -11.56 3.28
CA PHE A 77 4.41 -10.24 3.87
C PHE A 77 4.07 -10.32 5.35
N THR A 78 4.96 -9.76 6.18
CA THR A 78 4.84 -9.78 7.62
C THR A 78 4.73 -8.35 8.15
N GLY A 79 3.70 -8.10 8.95
CA GLY A 79 3.48 -6.82 9.63
C GLY A 79 4.32 -6.68 10.90
N ASP A 80 5.64 -6.53 10.73
CA ASP A 80 6.58 -6.38 11.84
C ASP A 80 6.76 -4.91 12.28
N PRO A 81 7.10 -4.65 13.55
CA PRO A 81 7.45 -3.30 14.01
C PRO A 81 8.65 -2.71 13.25
N LEU A 82 9.66 -3.52 12.92
CA LEU A 82 10.80 -3.09 12.10
C LEU A 82 10.38 -2.73 10.68
N GLY A 83 9.55 -3.57 10.04
CA GLY A 83 9.01 -3.27 8.71
C GLY A 83 8.18 -2.00 8.72
N THR A 84 7.38 -1.77 9.76
CA THR A 84 6.60 -0.53 9.94
C THR A 84 7.50 0.70 10.05
N LEU A 85 8.60 0.62 10.81
CA LEU A 85 9.57 1.72 10.90
C LEU A 85 10.20 2.03 9.54
N VAL A 86 10.61 1.01 8.80
CA VAL A 86 11.20 1.18 7.45
C VAL A 86 10.19 1.84 6.51
N LYS A 87 8.91 1.43 6.54
CA LYS A 87 7.84 2.05 5.73
C LYS A 87 7.65 3.53 6.04
N ILE A 88 7.77 3.94 7.30
CA ILE A 88 7.67 5.37 7.66
C ILE A 88 8.78 6.14 6.96
N PHE A 89 10.02 5.64 6.98
CA PHE A 89 11.16 6.27 6.29
C PHE A 89 11.06 6.24 4.77
N GLU A 90 10.46 5.20 4.19
CA GLU A 90 10.29 5.09 2.74
C GLU A 90 9.23 6.07 2.21
N ILE A 91 8.19 6.33 2.99
CA ILE A 91 7.07 7.19 2.59
C ILE A 91 7.35 8.67 2.93
N SER A 92 8.20 8.97 3.92
CA SER A 92 8.57 10.33 4.35
C SER A 92 9.66 10.97 3.50
#